data_AF-A0A317UEU2-F1
#
_entry.id   AF-A0A317UEU2-F1
#
_cell.length_a   1.000
_cell.length_b   1.000
_cell.length_c   1.000
_cell.angle_alpha   90.00
_cell.angle_beta   90.00
_cell.angle_gamma   90.00
#
_symmetry.space_group_name_H-M   'P 1'
#
loop_
_entity.id
_entity.type
_entity.pdbx_description
1 polymer ?
#
loop_
_entity_poly.entity_id
_entity_poly.type
_entity_poly.pdbx_seq_one_letter_code
_entity_poly.pdbx_strand_id
1 'polypeptide(L)'
;MKKCKYCGKKLNDNFEFCNSKCENCYEKMVDKDSHKIKYFILGIILGFLVMFYGIISNNNVLIGIGIIVMGIDVVLLPFTTPETINFLGYKKSKFAGRISGILLIVVGVWMWFIQ
;
A
#
# COMPACT_ATOMS: atom_id res chain seq x y z
N MET A 1 6.06 -16.62 20.22
CA MET A 1 6.92 -15.43 20.38
C MET A 1 6.27 -14.25 19.67
N LYS A 2 5.90 -13.19 20.38
CA LYS A 2 5.33 -11.98 19.77
C LYS A 2 6.43 -11.24 19.00
N LYS A 3 6.05 -10.43 17.99
CA LYS A 3 6.95 -9.53 17.28
C LYS A 3 6.53 -8.09 17.55
N CYS A 4 7.48 -7.17 17.53
CA CYS A 4 7.17 -5.75 17.64
C CYS A 4 6.38 -5.26 16.41
N LYS A 5 5.23 -4.61 16.64
CA LYS A 5 4.36 -4.06 15.58
C LYS A 5 5.06 -3.07 14.66
N TYR A 6 6.05 -2.32 15.15
CA TYR A 6 6.77 -1.32 14.35
C TYR A 6 7.97 -1.90 13.57
N CYS A 7 8.92 -2.52 14.26
CA CYS A 7 10.21 -2.93 13.68
C CYS A 7 10.29 -4.42 13.30
N GLY A 8 9.35 -5.25 13.77
CA GLY A 8 9.31 -6.69 13.51
C GLY A 8 10.34 -7.54 14.27
N LYS A 9 11.05 -7.00 15.28
CA LYS A 9 11.94 -7.78 16.16
C LYS A 9 11.14 -8.76 17.02
N LYS A 10 11.69 -9.95 17.28
CA LYS A 10 11.11 -10.92 18.22
C LYS A 10 11.14 -10.33 19.64
N LEU A 11 10.04 -10.46 20.35
CA LEU A 11 9.88 -10.06 21.75
C LEU A 11 9.85 -11.33 22.61
N ASN A 12 10.59 -11.28 23.72
CA ASN A 12 10.65 -12.36 24.70
C ASN A 12 9.46 -12.35 25.66
N ASP A 13 8.81 -11.19 25.81
CA ASP A 13 7.69 -10.95 26.73
C ASP A 13 6.40 -10.59 25.98
N ASN A 14 5.32 -10.40 26.74
CA ASN A 14 3.99 -10.06 26.23
C ASN A 14 3.84 -8.63 25.70
N PHE A 15 4.90 -7.82 25.70
CA PHE A 15 4.89 -6.46 25.18
C PHE A 15 4.59 -6.40 23.67
N GLU A 16 3.97 -5.32 23.21
CA GLU A 16 3.66 -5.09 21.79
C GLU A 16 4.78 -4.35 21.04
N PHE A 17 5.68 -3.67 21.77
CA PHE A 17 6.74 -2.83 21.23
C PHE A 17 8.11 -3.13 21.84
N CYS A 18 9.18 -2.82 21.09
CA CYS A 18 10.57 -2.98 21.53
C CYS A 18 11.01 -1.99 22.61
N ASN A 19 10.50 -0.77 22.54
CA ASN A 19 10.77 0.33 23.46
C ASN A 19 9.74 1.45 23.18
N SER A 20 9.73 2.47 24.03
CA SER A 20 8.88 3.66 23.86
C SER A 20 9.17 4.47 22.59
N LYS A 21 10.38 4.37 22.01
CA LYS A 21 10.69 5.00 20.70
C LYS A 21 9.94 4.34 19.56
N CYS A 22 9.80 3.01 19.58
CA CYS A 22 9.09 2.22 18.58
C CYS A 22 7.59 2.54 18.62
N GLU A 23 7.03 2.67 19.82
CA GLU A 23 5.65 3.06 20.08
C GLU A 23 5.36 4.49 19.59
N ASN A 24 6.14 5.48 20.04
CA ASN A 24 5.94 6.88 19.62
C ASN A 24 6.15 7.08 18.10
N CYS A 25 7.09 6.35 17.48
CA CYS A 25 7.22 6.36 16.02
C CYS A 25 6.01 5.75 15.31
N TYR A 26 5.48 4.64 15.83
CA TYR A 26 4.30 3.98 15.28
C TYR A 26 3.08 4.90 15.36
N GLU A 27 2.79 5.48 16.52
CA GLU A 27 1.67 6.41 16.71
C GLU A 27 1.77 7.62 15.78
N LYS A 28 2.94 8.28 15.71
CA LYS A 28 3.15 9.42 14.80
C LYS A 28 2.93 9.07 13.33
N MET A 29 3.31 7.86 12.91
CA MET A 29 3.12 7.43 11.53
C MET A 29 1.67 7.06 11.24
N VAL A 30 1.00 6.37 12.17
CA VAL A 30 -0.42 5.99 12.06
C VAL A 30 -1.32 7.22 12.04
N ASP A 31 -1.05 8.21 12.89
CA ASP A 31 -1.81 9.46 12.93
C ASP A 31 -1.69 10.24 11.60
N LYS A 32 -0.44 10.36 11.08
CA LYS A 32 -0.18 11.00 9.78
C LYS A 32 -0.81 10.26 8.61
N ASP A 33 -0.85 8.94 8.69
CA ASP A 33 -1.45 8.05 7.69
C ASP A 33 -2.98 8.10 7.73
N SER A 34 -3.60 8.24 8.91
CA SER A 34 -5.05 8.31 9.08
C SER A 34 -5.68 9.43 8.23
N HIS A 35 -5.04 10.61 8.20
CA HIS A 35 -5.54 11.71 7.37
C HIS A 35 -5.36 11.46 5.87
N LYS A 36 -4.36 10.66 5.50
CA LYS A 36 -4.04 10.32 4.09
C LYS A 36 -4.83 9.11 3.58
N ILE A 37 -5.38 8.27 4.46
CA ILE A 37 -6.11 7.06 4.07
C ILE A 37 -7.38 7.39 3.27
N LYS A 38 -8.02 8.52 3.58
CA LYS A 38 -9.19 9.01 2.84
C LYS A 38 -8.84 9.33 1.39
N TYR A 39 -7.71 9.99 1.16
CA TYR A 39 -7.21 10.30 -0.18
C TYR A 39 -6.79 9.05 -0.94
N PHE A 40 -6.22 8.06 -0.24
CA PHE A 40 -5.90 6.77 -0.85
C PHE A 40 -7.17 6.03 -1.32
N ILE A 41 -8.20 5.94 -0.47
CA ILE A 41 -9.47 5.31 -0.85
C ILE A 41 -10.09 6.03 -2.06
N LEU A 42 -10.04 7.36 -2.08
CA LEU A 42 -10.50 8.16 -3.21
C LEU A 42 -9.72 7.86 -4.50
N GLY A 43 -8.39 7.75 -4.43
CA GLY A 43 -7.53 7.40 -5.56
C GLY A 43 -7.83 6.01 -6.12
N ILE A 44 -7.99 5.01 -5.24
CA ILE A 44 -8.38 3.65 -5.65
C ILE A 44 -9.75 3.63 -6.34
N ILE A 45 -10.74 4.36 -5.82
CA ILE A 45 -12.07 4.48 -6.46
C ILE A 45 -11.93 5.13 -7.84
N LEU A 46 -11.15 6.20 -7.96
CA LEU A 46 -10.92 6.89 -9.23
C LEU A 46 -10.24 5.98 -10.26
N GLY A 47 -9.17 5.27 -9.86
CA GLY A 47 -8.47 4.30 -10.71
C GLY A 47 -9.39 3.17 -11.17
N PHE A 48 -10.26 2.67 -10.30
CA PHE A 48 -11.24 1.64 -10.63
C PHE A 48 -12.29 2.14 -11.64
N LEU A 49 -12.77 3.38 -11.49
CA LEU A 49 -13.70 3.99 -12.45
C LEU A 49 -13.08 4.13 -13.85
N VAL A 50 -11.81 4.59 -13.93
CA VAL A 50 -11.08 4.69 -15.21
C VAL A 50 -10.90 3.31 -15.84
N MET A 51 -10.54 2.30 -15.04
CA MET A 51 -10.39 0.93 -15.52
C MET A 51 -11.73 0.38 -16.05
N PHE A 52 -12.83 0.58 -15.32
CA PHE A 52 -14.16 0.13 -15.72
C PHE A 52 -14.63 0.79 -17.02
N TYR A 53 -14.38 2.09 -17.17
CA TYR A 53 -14.66 2.82 -18.40
C TYR A 53 -13.81 2.33 -19.59
N GLY A 54 -12.55 1.98 -19.33
CA GLY A 54 -11.67 1.35 -20.34
C GLY A 54 -12.20 0.01 -20.83
N ILE A 55 -12.75 -0.82 -19.94
CA ILE A 55 -13.40 -2.10 -20.30
C ILE A 55 -14.64 -1.86 -21.16
N ILE A 56 -15.54 -0.95 -20.75
CA ILE A 56 -16.76 -0.63 -21.51
C ILE A 56 -16.43 -0.10 -22.91
N SER A 57 -15.40 0.74 -23.01
CA SER A 57 -14.97 1.35 -24.27
C SER A 57 -14.06 0.45 -25.09
N ASN A 58 -13.77 -0.78 -24.62
CA ASN A 58 -12.84 -1.74 -25.21
C ASN A 58 -11.48 -1.13 -25.58
N ASN A 59 -10.96 -0.25 -24.72
CA ASN A 59 -9.72 0.48 -24.95
C ASN A 59 -8.65 0.08 -23.93
N ASN A 60 -7.72 -0.77 -24.38
CA ASN A 60 -6.61 -1.29 -23.57
C ASN A 60 -5.70 -0.18 -23.02
N VAL A 61 -5.61 0.97 -23.71
CA VAL A 61 -4.85 2.14 -23.24
C VAL A 61 -5.47 2.72 -21.97
N LEU A 62 -6.80 2.83 -21.91
CA LEU A 62 -7.50 3.32 -20.72
C LEU A 62 -7.43 2.35 -19.56
N ILE A 63 -7.50 1.04 -19.84
CA ILE A 63 -7.30 0.00 -18.83
C ILE A 63 -5.91 0.14 -18.21
N GLY A 64 -4.87 0.29 -19.04
CA GLY A 64 -3.49 0.53 -18.60
C GLY A 64 -3.35 1.79 -17.75
N ILE A 65 -3.98 2.91 -18.14
CA ILE A 65 -3.98 4.16 -17.37
C ILE A 65 -4.60 3.94 -15.97
N GLY A 66 -5.74 3.26 -15.89
CA GLY A 66 -6.38 2.95 -14.60
C GLY A 66 -5.45 2.15 -13.68
N ILE A 67 -4.74 1.15 -14.22
CA ILE A 67 -3.78 0.34 -13.48
C ILE A 67 -2.57 1.17 -13.01
N ILE A 68 -2.05 2.07 -13.85
CA ILE A 68 -0.92 2.94 -13.49
C ILE A 68 -1.33 3.91 -12.37
N VAL A 69 -2.51 4.53 -12.47
CA VAL A 69 -3.03 5.43 -11.43
C VAL A 69 -3.14 4.71 -10.09
N MET A 70 -3.75 3.52 -10.07
CA MET A 70 -3.81 2.69 -8.86
C MET A 70 -2.42 2.31 -8.34
N GLY A 71 -1.48 1.99 -9.24
CA GLY A 71 -0.10 1.68 -8.88
C GLY A 71 0.62 2.87 -8.20
N ILE A 72 0.46 4.08 -8.74
CA ILE A 72 1.02 5.31 -8.17
C ILE A 72 0.45 5.58 -6.78
N ASP A 73 -0.86 5.43 -6.60
CA ASP A 73 -1.52 5.61 -5.31
C ASP A 73 -0.96 4.65 -4.25
N VAL A 74 -0.75 3.38 -4.61
CA VAL A 74 -0.15 2.36 -3.73
C VAL A 74 1.32 2.64 -3.41
N VAL A 75 2.10 3.18 -4.35
CA VAL A 75 3.51 3.56 -4.10
C VAL A 75 3.61 4.75 -3.15
N LEU A 76 2.79 5.79 -3.39
CA LEU A 76 2.78 7.00 -2.56
C LEU A 76 2.25 6.71 -1.16
N LEU A 77 1.21 5.88 -1.08
CA LEU A 77 0.46 5.57 0.12
C LEU A 77 0.34 4.05 0.30
N PRO A 78 1.42 3.37 0.75
CA PRO A 78 1.42 1.93 0.96
C PRO A 78 0.62 1.57 2.22
N PHE A 79 -0.71 1.62 2.12
CA PHE A 79 -1.63 1.17 3.15
C PHE A 79 -1.75 -0.34 3.10
N THR A 80 -0.85 -1.02 3.81
CA THR A 80 -0.95 -2.47 4.04
C THR A 80 -1.96 -2.76 5.16
N THR A 81 -2.70 -3.86 5.00
CA THR A 81 -3.68 -4.32 5.99
C THR A 81 -3.04 -4.57 7.37
N PRO A 82 -3.79 -4.36 8.47
CA PRO A 82 -3.28 -4.55 9.83
C PRO A 82 -2.78 -5.97 10.09
N GLU A 83 -3.36 -6.98 9.41
CA GLU A 83 -2.90 -8.36 9.49
C GLU A 83 -1.47 -8.53 8.93
N THR A 84 -1.19 -7.91 7.79
CA THR A 84 0.14 -7.91 7.16
C THR A 84 1.17 -7.19 8.03
N ILE A 85 0.76 -6.05 8.62
CA ILE A 85 1.58 -5.28 9.56
C ILE A 85 1.92 -6.11 10.80
N ASN A 86 0.97 -6.88 11.33
CA ASN A 86 1.19 -7.73 12.50
C ASN A 86 2.17 -8.90 12.20
N PHE A 87 2.15 -9.42 10.97
CA PHE A 87 3.01 -10.53 10.58
C PHE A 87 4.45 -10.10 10.23
N LEU A 88 4.60 -9.02 9.46
CA LEU A 88 5.88 -8.53 8.92
C LEU A 88 6.49 -7.38 9.73
N GLY A 89 5.69 -6.66 10.51
CA GLY A 89 6.05 -5.38 11.13
C GLY A 89 5.80 -4.21 10.19
N TYR A 90 5.35 -3.09 10.73
CA TYR A 90 4.92 -1.88 10.01
C TYR A 90 5.96 -1.38 8.99
N LYS A 91 7.25 -1.31 9.38
CA LYS A 91 8.33 -0.85 8.50
C LYS A 91 8.52 -1.75 7.27
N LYS A 92 8.50 -3.08 7.47
CA LYS A 92 8.67 -4.05 6.38
C LYS A 92 7.42 -4.12 5.50
N SER A 93 6.25 -4.01 6.12
CA SER A 93 4.96 -4.02 5.44
C SER A 93 4.83 -2.83 4.46
N LYS A 94 5.17 -1.61 4.88
CA LYS A 94 5.21 -0.45 3.97
C LYS A 94 6.18 -0.61 2.80
N PHE A 95 7.33 -1.24 3.05
CA PHE A 95 8.30 -1.51 1.99
C PHE A 95 7.75 -2.49 0.96
N ALA A 96 7.11 -3.57 1.42
CA ALA A 96 6.42 -4.52 0.55
C ALA A 96 5.30 -3.86 -0.27
N GLY A 97 4.51 -2.99 0.36
CA GLY A 97 3.45 -2.22 -0.32
C GLY A 97 3.98 -1.34 -1.47
N ARG A 98 5.15 -0.70 -1.28
CA ARG A 98 5.79 0.07 -2.37
C ARG A 98 6.24 -0.80 -3.52
N ILE A 99 6.82 -1.97 -3.23
CA ILE A 99 7.25 -2.92 -4.25
C ILE A 99 6.04 -3.41 -5.05
N SER A 100 4.92 -3.73 -4.39
CA SER A 100 3.69 -4.12 -5.09
C SER A 100 3.14 -3.00 -5.96
N GLY A 101 3.20 -1.73 -5.51
CA GLY A 101 2.78 -0.59 -6.34
C GLY A 101 3.65 -0.42 -7.59
N ILE A 102 4.97 -0.57 -7.47
CA ILE A 102 5.90 -0.51 -8.62
C ILE A 102 5.59 -1.63 -9.62
N LEU A 103 5.33 -2.86 -9.13
CA LEU A 103 4.92 -3.99 -9.98
C LEU A 103 3.64 -3.67 -10.76
N LEU A 104 2.63 -3.05 -10.12
CA LEU A 104 1.40 -2.64 -10.81
C LEU A 104 1.67 -1.63 -11.93
N ILE A 105 2.56 -0.65 -11.71
CA ILE A 105 2.94 0.32 -12.75
C ILE A 105 3.57 -0.39 -13.94
N VAL A 106 4.49 -1.33 -13.71
CA VAL A 106 5.14 -2.12 -14.77
C VAL A 106 4.10 -2.91 -15.58
N VAL A 107 3.13 -3.54 -14.91
CA VAL A 107 2.02 -4.25 -15.57
C VAL A 107 1.15 -3.31 -16.39
N GLY A 108 0.83 -2.13 -15.87
CA GLY A 108 0.04 -1.12 -16.58
C GLY A 108 0.76 -0.60 -17.85
N VAL A 109 2.07 -0.39 -17.79
CA VAL A 109 2.89 -0.03 -18.96
C VAL A 109 2.96 -1.18 -19.96
N TRP A 110 3.09 -2.43 -19.49
CA TRP A 110 3.11 -3.60 -20.37
C TRP A 110 1.82 -3.74 -21.20
N MET A 111 0.67 -3.35 -20.66
CA MET A 111 -0.59 -3.36 -21.42
C MET A 111 -0.59 -2.41 -22.63
N TRP A 112 0.21 -1.34 -22.64
CA TRP A 112 0.38 -0.50 -23.83
C TRP A 112 1.12 -1.20 -24.96
N PHE A 113 2.01 -2.16 -24.64
CA PHE A 113 2.79 -2.89 -25.64
C PHE A 113 2.04 -4.12 -26.21
N ILE A 114 0.93 -4.52 -25.60
CA ILE A 114 0.09 -5.66 -26.01
C ILE A 114 -0.90 -5.32 -27.13
N GLN A 115 -0.86 -4.09 -27.66
CA GLN A 115 -1.75 -3.61 -28.72
C GLN A 115 -1.66 -4.41 -30.03
#